data_AF-A0A6B1HJ75-F1
#
_entry.id   AF-A0A6B1HJ75-F1
#
_cell.length_a   1.000
_cell.length_b   1.000
_cell.length_c   1.000
_cell.angle_alpha   90.00
_cell.angle_beta   90.00
_cell.angle_gamma   90.00
#
_symmetry.space_group_name_H-M   'P 1'
#
loop_
_entity.id
_entity.type
_entity.pdbx_description
1 polymer ?
#
loop_
_entity_poly.entity_id
_entity_poly.type
_entity_poly.pdbx_seq_one_letter_code
_entity_poly.pdbx_strand_id
1 'polypeptide(L)'
;MQPTPVERSSIGTVPPIGRRVHVIGNSATGKSTLAKRLALALDADFVELDALNWLPERVGLNETNPDELERRFEHATRGDSWVVAGSYTRFAQRTFWPRLETVVWLDLPVPLLV
;
A
#
# COMPACT_ATOMS: atom_id res chain seq x y z
N MET A 1 -41.32 -3.87 -4.69
CA MET A 1 -40.30 -2.88 -5.10
C MET A 1 -38.95 -3.58 -5.06
N GLN A 2 -38.46 -4.08 -6.20
CA GLN A 2 -37.13 -4.69 -6.26
C GLN A 2 -36.09 -3.56 -6.32
N PRO A 3 -34.94 -3.65 -5.62
CA PRO A 3 -33.88 -2.67 -5.77
C PRO A 3 -33.35 -2.74 -7.20
N THR A 4 -33.30 -1.58 -7.85
CA THR A 4 -32.76 -1.42 -9.21
C THR A 4 -31.29 -1.85 -9.24
N PRO A 5 -30.85 -2.63 -10.25
CA PRO A 5 -29.44 -2.94 -10.42
C PRO A 5 -28.68 -1.63 -10.67
N VAL A 6 -27.66 -1.35 -9.86
CA VAL A 6 -26.74 -0.26 -10.15
C VAL A 6 -25.91 -0.68 -11.35
N GLU A 7 -26.24 -0.16 -12.54
CA GLU A 7 -25.40 -0.27 -13.72
C GLU A 7 -24.03 0.34 -13.39
N ARG A 8 -23.00 -0.53 -13.35
CA ARG A 8 -21.61 -0.09 -13.28
C ARG A 8 -21.23 0.44 -14.65
N SER A 9 -21.48 1.73 -14.87
CA SER A 9 -21.05 2.44 -16.07
C SER A 9 -19.52 2.40 -16.17
N SER A 10 -19.04 1.77 -17.24
CA SER A 10 -17.64 1.66 -17.66
C SER A 10 -17.15 2.97 -18.27
N ILE A 11 -17.00 4.00 -17.44
CA ILE A 11 -16.33 5.26 -17.77
C ILE A 11 -15.05 5.30 -16.94
N GLY A 12 -13.91 5.62 -17.58
CA GLY A 12 -12.57 5.77 -16.98
C GLY A 12 -12.48 6.84 -15.91
N THR A 13 -13.21 6.63 -14.82
CA THR A 13 -13.32 7.51 -13.67
C THR A 13 -12.27 7.07 -12.69
N VAL A 14 -11.34 7.96 -12.36
CA VAL A 14 -10.40 7.71 -11.26
C VAL A 14 -11.24 7.43 -10.01
N PRO A 15 -11.01 6.31 -9.30
CA PRO A 15 -11.76 6.00 -8.08
C PRO A 15 -11.67 7.18 -7.11
N PRO A 16 -12.68 7.42 -6.25
CA PRO A 16 -12.66 8.55 -5.30
C PRO A 16 -11.45 8.57 -4.36
N ILE A 17 -10.80 7.42 -4.15
CA ILE A 17 -9.60 7.23 -3.34
C ILE A 17 -8.29 7.34 -4.14
N GLY A 18 -8.36 7.63 -5.43
CA GLY A 18 -7.21 7.60 -6.34
C GLY A 18 -6.75 6.18 -6.69
N ARG A 19 -5.57 6.09 -7.30
CA ARG A 19 -4.87 4.87 -7.71
C ARG A 19 -3.51 4.71 -7.02
N ARG A 20 -3.09 5.66 -6.20
CA ARG A 20 -1.84 5.62 -5.40
C ARG A 20 -2.19 5.63 -3.93
N VAL A 21 -2.30 4.43 -3.36
CA VAL A 21 -2.83 4.20 -2.02
C VAL A 21 -1.77 3.56 -1.12
N HIS A 22 -1.68 4.02 0.14
CA HIS A 22 -0.78 3.44 1.14
C HIS A 22 -1.58 2.93 2.32
N VAL A 23 -1.52 1.62 2.58
CA VAL A 23 -2.20 0.94 3.67
C VAL A 23 -1.23 0.77 4.85
N ILE A 24 -1.50 1.48 5.93
CA ILE A 24 -0.66 1.54 7.15
C ILE A 24 -1.41 0.98 8.37
N GLY A 25 -0.67 0.74 9.46
CA GLY A 25 -1.20 0.18 10.71
C GLY A 25 -0.20 -0.72 11.43
N ASN A 26 -0.54 -1.19 12.62
CA ASN A 26 0.35 -2.06 13.41
C ASN A 26 0.62 -3.40 12.72
N SER A 27 1.62 -4.15 13.19
CA SER A 27 1.81 -5.53 12.76
C SER A 27 0.54 -6.34 13.03
N ALA A 28 0.28 -7.35 12.20
CA ALA A 28 -0.89 -8.22 12.28
C ALA A 28 -2.28 -7.58 12.13
N THR A 29 -2.40 -6.29 11.74
CA THR A 29 -3.72 -5.67 11.47
C THR A 29 -4.37 -6.08 10.14
N GLY A 30 -3.68 -6.87 9.31
CA GLY A 30 -4.19 -7.32 8.01
C GLY A 30 -3.93 -6.37 6.83
N LYS A 31 -2.97 -5.44 6.95
CA LYS A 31 -2.59 -4.47 5.88
C LYS A 31 -2.36 -5.14 4.53
N SER A 32 -1.50 -6.15 4.48
CA SER A 32 -1.16 -6.87 3.25
C SER A 32 -2.39 -7.52 2.61
N THR A 33 -3.29 -8.08 3.43
CA THR A 33 -4.54 -8.68 2.96
C THR A 33 -5.47 -7.63 2.34
N LEU A 34 -5.66 -6.49 3.02
CA LEU A 34 -6.49 -5.40 2.51
C LEU A 34 -5.88 -4.80 1.24
N ALA A 35 -4.59 -4.46 1.27
CA ALA A 35 -3.88 -3.84 0.17
C ALA A 35 -3.87 -4.71 -1.08
N LYS A 36 -3.65 -6.02 -0.94
CA LYS A 36 -3.73 -6.96 -2.07
C LYS A 36 -5.12 -7.00 -2.69
N ARG A 37 -6.19 -7.01 -1.88
CA ARG A 37 -7.58 -6.95 -2.37
C ARG A 37 -7.88 -5.62 -3.04
N LEU A 38 -7.37 -4.52 -2.47
CA LEU A 38 -7.57 -3.18 -3.01
C LEU A 38 -6.84 -3.01 -4.35
N ALA A 39 -5.61 -3.49 -4.47
CA ALA A 39 -4.84 -3.49 -5.71
C ALA A 39 -5.60 -4.22 -6.84
N LEU A 40 -6.15 -5.39 -6.54
CA LEU A 40 -7.01 -6.14 -7.49
C LEU A 40 -8.27 -5.36 -7.88
N ALA A 41 -8.92 -4.70 -6.93
CA ALA A 41 -10.12 -3.90 -7.21
C ALA A 41 -9.84 -2.63 -8.02
N LEU A 42 -8.63 -2.08 -7.91
CA LEU A 42 -8.19 -0.86 -8.59
C LEU A 42 -7.44 -1.11 -9.91
N ASP A 43 -7.18 -2.37 -10.26
CA ASP A 43 -6.28 -2.75 -11.35
C ASP A 43 -4.93 -2.01 -11.22
N ALA A 44 -4.28 -2.23 -10.08
CA ALA A 44 -3.07 -1.53 -9.66
C ALA A 44 -1.99 -2.52 -9.19
N ASP A 45 -0.73 -2.10 -9.24
CA ASP A 45 0.38 -2.89 -8.72
C ASP A 45 0.30 -3.01 -7.20
N PHE A 46 0.47 -4.22 -6.67
CA PHE A 46 0.58 -4.44 -5.23
C PHE A 46 2.04 -4.42 -4.79
N VAL A 47 2.38 -3.57 -3.82
CA VAL A 47 3.73 -3.44 -3.28
C VAL A 47 3.73 -3.75 -1.79
N GLU A 48 4.49 -4.77 -1.39
CA GLU A 48 4.69 -5.14 0.02
C GLU A 48 6.05 -4.63 0.50
N LEU A 49 6.07 -3.63 1.38
CA LEU A 49 7.32 -2.97 1.78
C LEU A 49 8.25 -3.90 2.57
N ASP A 50 7.72 -4.84 3.34
CA ASP A 50 8.55 -5.84 4.04
C ASP A 50 9.33 -6.72 3.05
N ALA A 51 8.73 -7.06 1.91
CA ALA A 51 9.40 -7.84 0.87
C ALA A 51 10.56 -7.08 0.20
N LEU A 52 10.55 -5.74 0.26
CA LEU A 52 11.62 -4.89 -0.26
C LEU A 52 12.72 -4.65 0.77
N ASN A 53 12.36 -4.61 2.06
CA ASN A 53 13.25 -4.34 3.18
C ASN A 53 14.17 -5.52 3.52
N TRP A 54 13.62 -6.72 3.59
CA TRP A 54 14.34 -7.88 4.09
C TRP A 54 15.17 -8.56 3.00
N LEU A 55 16.47 -8.68 3.24
CA LEU A 55 17.38 -9.52 2.48
C LEU A 55 17.36 -10.97 3.00
N PRO A 56 17.97 -11.91 2.26
CA PRO A 56 18.36 -13.20 2.82
C PRO A 56 19.09 -13.04 4.16
N GLU A 57 19.00 -14.04 5.02
CA GLU A 57 19.60 -14.01 6.38
C GLU A 57 18.96 -13.02 7.36
N ARG A 58 17.79 -12.44 7.03
CA ARG A 58 17.03 -11.50 7.89
C ARG A 58 17.77 -10.18 8.15
N VAL A 59 18.52 -9.70 7.16
CA VAL A 59 19.15 -8.37 7.20
C VAL A 59 18.16 -7.32 6.68
N GLY A 60 17.86 -6.31 7.48
CA GLY A 60 16.91 -5.24 7.16
C GLY A 60 17.59 -4.00 6.59
N LEU A 61 17.27 -3.64 5.34
CA LEU A 61 17.85 -2.48 4.66
C LEU A 61 17.51 -1.15 5.35
N ASN A 62 16.38 -1.07 6.06
CA ASN A 62 15.97 0.08 6.85
C ASN A 62 17.05 0.51 7.86
N GLU A 63 17.89 -0.42 8.32
CA GLU A 63 18.99 -0.18 9.24
C GLU A 63 20.34 -0.23 8.53
N THR A 64 20.57 -1.23 7.67
CA THR A 64 21.91 -1.49 7.12
C THR A 64 22.22 -0.71 5.85
N ASN A 65 21.21 -0.33 5.06
CA ASN A 65 21.39 0.46 3.84
C ASN A 65 20.10 1.25 3.49
N PRO A 66 19.82 2.33 4.24
CA PRO A 66 18.61 3.15 4.06
C PRO A 66 18.43 3.69 2.64
N ASP A 67 19.53 4.08 1.98
CA ASP A 67 19.47 4.65 0.63
C ASP A 67 19.05 3.61 -0.42
N GLU A 68 19.49 2.35 -0.27
CA GLU A 68 19.01 1.26 -1.11
C GLU A 68 17.53 0.96 -0.87
N LEU A 69 17.06 1.04 0.38
CA LEU A 69 15.63 0.89 0.68
C LEU A 69 14.80 1.98 -0.02
N GLU A 70 15.26 3.23 0.03
CA GLU A 70 14.60 4.35 -0.65
C GLU A 70 14.53 4.10 -2.17
N ARG A 71 15.64 3.70 -2.80
CA ARG A 71 15.66 3.33 -4.23
C ARG A 71 14.68 2.22 -4.58
N ARG A 72 14.57 1.18 -3.73
CA ARG A 72 13.62 0.08 -3.95
C ARG A 72 12.18 0.54 -3.87
N PHE A 73 11.86 1.41 -2.92
CA PHE A 73 10.52 1.98 -2.78
C PHE A 73 10.19 2.83 -4.00
N GLU A 74 11.06 3.77 -4.39
CA GLU A 74 10.90 4.59 -5.59
C GLU A 74 10.67 3.74 -6.85
N HIS A 75 11.48 2.70 -7.03
CA HIS A 75 11.35 1.80 -8.17
C HIS A 75 10.02 1.06 -8.18
N ALA A 76 9.60 0.51 -7.02
CA ALA A 76 8.33 -0.21 -6.90
C ALA A 76 7.11 0.70 -7.10
N THR A 77 7.24 2.00 -6.82
CA THR A 77 6.15 2.99 -6.95
C THR A 77 6.33 3.94 -8.14
N ARG A 78 7.16 3.60 -9.13
CA ARG A 78 7.45 4.48 -10.28
C ARG A 78 6.24 4.68 -11.19
N GLY A 79 5.39 3.66 -11.30
CA GLY A 79 4.18 3.66 -12.10
C GLY A 79 3.11 4.62 -11.58
N ASP A 80 2.01 4.74 -12.32
CA ASP A 80 0.94 5.68 -11.99
C ASP A 80 -0.18 5.07 -11.14
N SER A 81 -0.18 3.74 -10.93
CA SER A 81 -1.22 3.00 -10.22
C SER A 81 -0.60 1.93 -9.33
N TRP A 82 -0.66 2.12 -8.00
CA TRP A 82 -0.10 1.19 -7.03
C TRP A 82 -0.84 1.26 -5.68
N VAL A 83 -0.84 0.12 -4.98
CA VAL A 83 -1.27 0.01 -3.59
C VAL A 83 -0.13 -0.57 -2.78
N VAL A 84 0.38 0.22 -1.84
CA VAL A 84 1.50 -0.15 -0.98
C VAL A 84 0.98 -0.60 0.38
N ALA A 85 1.51 -1.69 0.93
CA ALA A 85 1.32 -2.10 2.31
C ALA A 85 2.63 -2.03 3.10
N GLY A 86 2.58 -1.47 4.30
CA GLY A 86 3.72 -1.46 5.22
C GLY A 86 3.70 -0.26 6.16
N SER A 87 4.64 -0.23 7.11
CA SER A 87 4.67 0.80 8.16
C SER A 87 6.00 1.58 8.19
N TYR A 88 6.72 1.62 7.07
CA TYR A 88 7.97 2.36 6.89
C TYR A 88 7.72 3.85 6.56
N THR A 89 6.89 4.52 7.37
CA THR A 89 6.36 5.86 7.06
C THR A 89 7.44 6.90 6.75
N ARG A 90 8.57 6.88 7.45
CA ARG A 90 9.71 7.79 7.19
C ARG A 90 10.26 7.64 5.77
N PHE A 91 10.42 6.40 5.31
CA PHE A 91 10.92 6.09 3.97
C PHE A 91 9.85 6.39 2.92
N ALA A 92 8.60 6.04 3.21
CA ALA A 92 7.46 6.34 2.35
C ALA A 92 7.30 7.85 2.09
N GLN A 93 7.45 8.67 3.15
CA GLN A 93 7.41 10.14 3.10
C GLN A 93 8.42 10.74 2.13
N ARG A 94 9.63 10.17 2.08
CA ARG A 94 10.73 10.66 1.24
C ARG A 94 10.65 10.18 -0.20
N THR A 95 9.94 9.09 -0.47
CA THR A 95 9.96 8.39 -1.75
C THR A 95 8.67 8.59 -2.54
N PHE A 96 7.57 7.99 -2.11
CA PHE A 96 6.32 7.94 -2.89
C PHE A 96 5.17 8.79 -2.35
N TRP A 97 5.25 9.26 -1.11
CA TRP A 97 4.24 10.19 -0.56
C TRP A 97 4.04 11.48 -1.34
N PRO A 98 5.06 12.08 -1.99
CA PRO A 98 4.82 13.26 -2.83
C PRO A 98 3.80 13.03 -3.96
N ARG A 99 3.55 11.77 -4.35
CA ARG A 99 2.56 11.37 -5.36
C ARG A 99 1.36 10.63 -4.77
N LEU A 100 1.32 10.43 -3.45
CA LEU A 100 0.30 9.63 -2.79
C LEU A 100 -1.05 10.36 -2.78
N GLU A 101 -2.12 9.62 -3.05
CA GLU A 101 -3.48 10.18 -3.12
C GLU A 101 -4.32 9.81 -1.91
N THR A 102 -4.06 8.64 -1.30
CA THR A 102 -4.81 8.20 -0.12
C THR A 102 -3.96 7.37 0.82
N VAL A 103 -4.13 7.61 2.12
CA VAL A 103 -3.68 6.72 3.20
C VAL A 103 -4.89 5.99 3.76
N VAL A 104 -4.81 4.66 3.85
CA VAL A 104 -5.77 3.84 4.59
C VAL A 104 -5.08 3.35 5.87
N TRP A 105 -5.57 3.78 7.02
CA TRP A 105 -4.99 3.39 8.31
C TRP A 105 -5.88 2.35 9.00
N LEU A 106 -5.31 1.16 9.22
CA LEU A 106 -5.91 0.12 10.05
C LEU A 106 -5.52 0.33 11.52
N ASP A 107 -6.40 1.00 12.24
CA ASP A 107 -6.30 1.25 13.68
C ASP A 107 -7.21 0.27 14.45
N LEU A 108 -6.67 -0.90 14.76
CA LEU A 108 -7.38 -1.95 15.51
C LEU A 108 -6.92 -1.93 16.98
N PRO A 109 -7.83 -2.17 17.95
CA PRO A 109 -7.46 -2.40 19.33
C PRO A 109 -6.40 -3.51 19.47
N VAL A 110 -5.41 -3.29 20.34
CA VAL A 110 -4.33 -4.26 20.60
C VAL A 110 -4.82 -5.69 20.88
N PRO A 111 -5.93 -5.92 21.62
CA PRO A 111 -6.44 -7.28 21.85
C PRO A 111 -6.89 -8.05 20.61
N LEU A 112 -7.06 -7.39 19.46
CA LEU A 112 -7.44 -8.00 18.19
C LEU A 112 -6.24 -8.31 17.27
N LEU A 113 -5.03 -7.95 17.68
CA LEU A 113 -3.81 -8.26 16.94
C LEU A 113 -3.39 -9.72 17.23
N VAL A 114 -2.91 -10.43 16.22
CA VAL A 114 -2.62 -11.87 16.25
C VAL A 114 -1.13 -12.16 16.11
#